data_AF-A0A6P1MGQ8-F1
#
_entry.id   AF-A0A6P1MGQ8-F1
#
_cell.length_a   1.000
_cell.length_b   1.000
_cell.length_c   1.000
_cell.angle_alpha   90.00
_cell.angle_beta   90.00
_cell.angle_gamma   90.00
#
_symmetry.space_group_name_H-M   'P 1'
#
loop_
_entity.id
_entity.type
_entity.pdbx_description
1 polymer ?
#
loop_
_entity_poly.entity_id
_entity_poly.type
_entity_poly.pdbx_seq_one_letter_code
_entity_poly.pdbx_strand_id
1 'polypeptide(L)'
;MNREGLMRRIQMLSFVLVDVSLYLDTHPTDKAALSFFNKYNALNQSARTEYEQKYGPLNISGTNDTNSWSWIDEPWPWQKEV
;
A
#
# COMPACT_ATOMS: atom_id res chain seq x y z
N MET A 1 -13.59 -7.04 4.27
CA MET A 1 -12.65 -7.46 3.20
C MET A 1 -11.67 -8.44 3.82
N ASN A 2 -11.37 -9.55 3.15
CA ASN A 2 -10.37 -10.51 3.60
C ASN A 2 -8.95 -10.05 3.21
N ARG A 3 -7.93 -10.79 3.68
CA ARG A 3 -6.51 -10.51 3.44
C ARG A 3 -6.19 -10.29 1.95
N GLU A 4 -6.60 -11.24 1.10
CA GLU A 4 -6.39 -11.17 -0.34
C GLU A 4 -7.06 -9.96 -0.99
N GLY A 5 -8.30 -9.66 -0.58
CA GLY A 5 -9.05 -8.51 -1.10
C GLY A 5 -8.39 -7.17 -0.75
N LEU A 6 -7.89 -7.02 0.48
CA LEU A 6 -7.14 -5.81 0.88
C LEU A 6 -5.80 -5.72 0.17
N MET A 7 -5.06 -6.82 0.05
CA MET A 7 -3.80 -6.84 -0.70
C MET A 7 -4.02 -6.46 -2.16
N ARG A 8 -5.05 -7.03 -2.81
CA ARG A 8 -5.39 -6.69 -4.20
C ARG A 8 -5.76 -5.22 -4.36
N ARG A 9 -6.50 -4.66 -3.39
CA ARG A 9 -6.82 -3.23 -3.37
C ARG A 9 -5.56 -2.35 -3.28
N ILE A 10 -4.62 -2.70 -2.40
CA ILE A 10 -3.33 -2.00 -2.27
C ILE A 10 -2.54 -2.09 -3.59
N GLN A 11 -2.48 -3.26 -4.22
CA GLN A 11 -1.79 -3.45 -5.49
C GLN A 11 -2.39 -2.59 -6.61
N MET A 12 -3.72 -2.55 -6.75
CA MET A 12 -4.38 -1.70 -7.74
C MET A 12 -4.11 -0.22 -7.51
N LEU A 13 -4.20 0.25 -6.25
CA LEU A 13 -3.89 1.64 -5.91
C LEU A 13 -2.42 1.97 -6.16
N SER A 14 -1.51 1.05 -5.84
CA SER A 14 -0.07 1.22 -6.10
C SER A 14 0.21 1.30 -7.60
N PHE A 15 -0.46 0.51 -8.44
CA PHE A 15 -0.36 0.62 -9.89
C PHE A 15 -0.80 2.00 -10.40
N VAL A 16 -1.94 2.50 -9.92
CA VAL A 16 -2.44 3.84 -10.28
C VAL A 16 -1.42 4.92 -9.95
N LEU A 17 -0.75 4.83 -8.80
CA LEU A 17 0.28 5.81 -8.42
C LEU A 17 1.49 5.78 -9.35
N VAL A 18 1.95 4.59 -9.75
CA VAL A 18 3.06 4.44 -10.69
C VAL A 18 2.69 5.03 -12.06
N ASP A 19 1.50 4.71 -12.57
CA ASP A 19 1.03 5.17 -13.88
C ASP A 19 0.90 6.70 -13.93
N VAL A 20 0.29 7.30 -12.90
CA VAL A 20 0.14 8.76 -12.82
C VAL A 20 1.49 9.45 -12.60
N SER A 21 2.40 8.84 -11.83
CA SER A 21 3.77 9.37 -11.67
C SER A 21 4.49 9.43 -13.02
N LEU A 22 4.39 8.37 -13.83
CA LEU A 22 5.02 8.33 -15.16
C LEU A 22 4.48 9.42 -16.09
N TYR A 23 3.17 9.71 -16.01
CA TYR A 23 2.59 10.85 -16.73
C TYR A 23 3.15 12.19 -16.21
N LEU A 24 3.20 12.38 -14.89
CA LEU A 24 3.69 13.60 -14.26
C LEU A 24 5.17 13.88 -14.53
N ASP A 25 6.01 12.85 -14.78
CA ASP A 25 7.40 13.03 -15.20
C ASP A 25 7.54 13.88 -16.47
N THR A 26 6.51 13.83 -17.34
CA THR A 26 6.45 14.63 -18.57
C THR A 26 5.55 15.87 -18.46
N HIS A 27 4.64 15.91 -17.47
CA HIS A 27 3.68 17.00 -17.25
C HIS A 27 3.67 17.45 -15.78
N PRO A 28 4.79 17.96 -15.24
CA PRO A 28 4.96 18.15 -13.79
C PRO A 28 4.06 19.23 -13.18
N THR A 29 3.51 20.13 -14.00
CA THR A 29 2.65 21.24 -13.55
C THR A 29 1.16 20.98 -13.80
N ASP A 30 0.78 19.80 -14.28
CA ASP A 30 -0.62 19.43 -14.51
C ASP A 30 -1.35 19.28 -13.17
N LYS A 31 -2.15 20.28 -12.83
CA LYS A 31 -2.89 20.35 -11.56
C LYS A 31 -3.93 19.23 -11.42
N ALA A 32 -4.51 18.77 -12.52
CA ALA A 32 -5.50 17.69 -12.48
C ALA A 32 -4.81 16.35 -12.18
N ALA A 33 -3.69 16.06 -12.84
CA ALA A 33 -2.89 14.87 -12.56
C ALA A 33 -2.31 14.88 -11.14
N LEU A 34 -1.85 16.03 -10.64
CA LEU A 34 -1.38 16.18 -9.25
C LEU A 34 -2.51 15.93 -8.23
N SER A 35 -3.71 16.49 -8.46
CA SER A 35 -4.86 16.27 -7.59
C SER A 35 -5.29 14.80 -7.59
N PHE A 36 -5.29 14.17 -8.77
CA PHE A 36 -5.57 12.76 -8.93
C PHE A 36 -4.55 11.90 -8.17
N PHE A 37 -3.25 12.13 -8.37
CA PHE A 37 -2.18 11.45 -7.64
C PHE A 37 -2.38 11.55 -6.13
N ASN A 38 -2.58 12.77 -5.60
CA ASN A 38 -2.75 12.99 -4.16
C ASN A 38 -3.96 12.25 -3.60
N LYS A 39 -5.10 12.25 -4.31
CA LYS A 39 -6.30 11.50 -3.91
C LYS A 39 -6.00 10.00 -3.79
N TYR A 40 -5.40 9.40 -4.81
CA TYR A 40 -5.11 7.96 -4.79
C TYR A 40 -3.98 7.60 -3.84
N ASN A 41 -3.06 8.52 -3.56
CA ASN A 41 -2.00 8.31 -2.59
C ASN A 41 -2.59 8.22 -1.18
N ALA A 42 -3.52 9.10 -0.83
CA ALA A 42 -4.25 9.02 0.43
C ALA A 42 -5.04 7.71 0.56
N LEU A 43 -5.74 7.29 -0.51
CA LEU A 43 -6.47 6.01 -0.53
C LEU A 43 -5.53 4.80 -0.37
N ASN A 44 -4.36 4.82 -1.01
CA ASN A 44 -3.35 3.77 -0.90
C ASN A 44 -2.83 3.68 0.53
N GLN A 45 -2.49 4.81 1.15
CA GLN A 45 -2.04 4.85 2.55
C GLN A 45 -3.11 4.31 3.49
N SER A 46 -4.37 4.73 3.36
CA SER A 46 -5.46 4.19 4.19
C SER A 46 -5.65 2.68 4.00
N ALA A 47 -5.56 2.16 2.78
CA ALA A 47 -5.68 0.72 2.53
C ALA A 47 -4.51 -0.07 3.13
N ARG A 48 -3.28 0.47 3.08
CA ARG A 48 -2.10 -0.13 3.72
C ARG A 48 -2.26 -0.16 5.23
N THR A 49 -2.65 0.96 5.85
CA THR A 49 -2.93 1.02 7.29
C THR A 49 -4.02 0.02 7.69
N GLU A 50 -5.11 -0.10 6.91
CA GLU A 50 -6.17 -1.07 7.20
C GLU A 50 -5.66 -2.53 7.14
N TYR A 51 -4.81 -2.84 6.15
CA TYR A 51 -4.18 -4.16 6.06
C TYR A 51 -3.28 -4.42 7.26
N GLU A 52 -2.39 -3.48 7.59
CA GLU A 52 -1.39 -3.65 8.65
C GLU A 52 -2.03 -3.81 10.03
N GLN A 53 -3.11 -3.08 10.30
CA GLN A 53 -3.89 -3.23 11.53
C GLN A 53 -4.54 -4.62 11.69
N LYS A 54 -4.84 -5.30 10.58
CA LYS A 54 -5.57 -6.58 10.59
C LYS A 54 -4.66 -7.80 10.43
N TYR A 55 -3.58 -7.66 9.68
CA TYR A 55 -2.79 -8.79 9.18
C TYR A 55 -1.28 -8.62 9.42
N GLY A 56 -0.86 -7.55 10.08
CA GLY A 56 0.56 -7.29 10.36
C GLY A 56 1.27 -6.49 9.26
N PRO A 57 2.53 -6.12 9.50
CA PRO A 57 3.27 -5.15 8.70
C PRO A 57 3.43 -5.58 7.23
N LEU A 58 3.28 -4.64 6.29
CA LEU A 58 3.53 -4.90 4.86
C LEU A 58 5.02 -4.77 4.50
N ASN A 59 5.77 -4.02 5.29
CA ASN A 59 7.20 -3.82 5.15
C ASN A 59 7.87 -3.70 6.52
N ILE A 60 9.19 -3.87 6.56
CA ILE A 60 9.99 -3.76 7.79
C ILE A 60 9.77 -2.41 8.48
N SER A 61 9.64 -1.31 7.72
CA SER A 61 9.40 0.02 8.32
C SER A 61 8.04 0.17 9.01
N GLY A 62 7.09 -0.73 8.76
CA GLY A 62 5.76 -0.74 9.38
C GLY A 62 5.70 -1.51 10.70
N THR A 63 6.78 -2.17 11.12
CA THR A 63 6.84 -2.84 12.43
C THR A 63 6.81 -1.79 13.55
N ASN A 64 5.90 -1.95 14.52
CA ASN A 64 5.88 -1.13 15.74
C ASN A 64 6.12 -2.01 16.97
N ASP A 65 7.12 -2.85 16.84
CA ASP A 65 7.44 -3.92 17.75
C ASP A 65 8.13 -3.38 19.00
N THR A 66 7.45 -3.48 20.14
CA THR A 66 8.03 -3.14 21.45
C THR A 66 8.53 -4.36 22.22
N ASN A 67 7.93 -5.55 21.97
CA ASN A 67 8.20 -6.77 22.73
C ASN A 67 8.46 -8.03 21.89
N SER A 68 8.12 -8.04 20.59
CA SER A 68 8.29 -9.19 19.69
C SER A 68 8.49 -8.70 18.26
N TRP A 69 9.32 -9.36 17.45
CA TRP A 69 9.58 -8.98 16.06
C TRP A 69 8.49 -9.52 15.12
N SER A 70 7.43 -8.74 14.86
CA SER A 70 6.26 -9.15 14.07
C SER A 70 6.55 -9.34 12.59
N TRP A 71 7.70 -8.85 12.08
CA TRP A 71 8.10 -9.08 10.69
C TRP A 71 8.37 -10.55 10.35
N ILE A 72 8.76 -11.36 11.33
CA ILE A 72 8.98 -12.80 11.12
C ILE A 72 7.70 -13.63 11.30
N ASP A 73 6.58 -13.00 11.66
CA ASP A 73 5.33 -13.72 11.84
C ASP A 73 4.77 -14.20 10.48
N GLU A 74 4.40 -15.48 10.44
CA GLU A 74 3.79 -16.10 9.27
C GLU A 74 2.26 -16.02 9.32
N PRO A 75 1.57 -15.98 8.17
CA PRO A 75 2.12 -15.95 6.81
C PRO A 75 2.60 -14.55 6.41
N TRP A 76 3.65 -14.44 5.58
CA TRP A 76 4.06 -13.14 5.02
C TRP A 76 3.03 -12.53 4.07
N PRO A 77 3.00 -11.20 3.91
CA PRO A 77 1.99 -10.53 3.08
C PRO A 77 1.87 -11.06 1.64
N TRP A 78 2.96 -11.56 1.06
CA TRP A 78 3.02 -12.13 -0.29
C TRP A 78 2.95 -13.67 -0.34
N GLN A 79 2.90 -14.34 0.80
CA GLN A 79 2.84 -15.79 0.88
C GLN A 79 1.40 -16.26 0.65
N LYS A 80 1.21 -17.15 -0.32
CA LYS A 80 -0.06 -17.85 -0.48
C LYS A 80 -0.17 -18.88 0.65
N GLU A 81 -1.30 -18.91 1.33
CA GLU A 81 -1.64 -20.02 2.23
C GLU A 81 -1.66 -21.30 1.37
N VAL A 82 -0.93 -22.33 1.81
CA VAL A 82 -0.82 -23.64 1.15
C VAL A 82 -1.91 -24.56 1.65
#